data_AF-A0A1Q6R6P1-F1
#
_entry.id   AF-A0A1Q6R6P1-F1
#
_cell.length_a   1.000
_cell.length_b   1.000
_cell.length_c   1.000
_cell.angle_alpha   90.00
_cell.angle_beta   90.00
_cell.angle_gamma   90.00
#
_symmetry.space_group_name_H-M   'P 1'
#
loop_
_entity.id
_entity.type
_entity.pdbx_description
1 polymer ?
#
loop_
_entity_poly.entity_id
_entity_poly.type
_entity_poly.pdbx_seq_one_letter_code
_entity_poly.pdbx_strand_id
1 'polypeptide(L)'
;MDKARDLAEVAADKAKNATDTAKLNMAILTEQRELEKNYRAIGEWFISEYTGEVPDAVKDVVAAVNASKARIAEMEAEKASKSAAPANEQTKEEENAVSVKVCPVCGAASEDKFCPHCGAPMGE
;
A
#
# COMPACT_ATOMS: atom_id res chain seq x y z
N MET A 1 21.28 45.81 14.80
CA MET A 1 19.91 45.26 14.67
C MET A 1 19.68 44.71 13.26
N ASP A 2 20.28 45.29 12.23
CA ASP A 2 20.03 44.93 10.82
C ASP A 2 20.39 43.47 10.48
N LYS A 3 21.56 42.99 10.91
CA LYS A 3 22.00 41.60 10.61
C LYS A 3 21.08 40.50 11.15
N ALA A 4 20.39 40.75 12.28
CA ALA A 4 19.42 39.80 12.83
C ALA A 4 18.12 39.78 12.02
N ARG A 5 17.71 40.94 11.50
CA ARG A 5 16.53 41.10 10.64
C ARG A 5 16.76 40.42 9.29
N ASP A 6 17.93 40.63 8.69
CA ASP A 6 18.29 40.03 7.40
C ASP A 6 18.34 38.50 7.48
N LEU A 7 18.88 37.95 8.58
CA LEU A 7 18.89 36.51 8.81
C LEU A 7 17.49 35.94 9.00
N ALA A 8 16.60 36.66 9.69
CA ALA A 8 15.21 36.25 9.87
C ALA A 8 14.43 36.26 8.55
N GLU A 9 14.66 37.27 7.70
CA GLU A 9 14.06 37.38 6.36
C GLU A 9 14.49 36.21 5.45
N VAL A 10 15.80 35.92 5.41
CA VAL A 10 16.33 34.78 4.65
C VAL A 10 15.78 33.44 5.16
N ALA A 11 15.63 33.29 6.48
CA ALA A 11 15.04 32.07 7.05
C ALA A 11 13.56 31.92 6.67
N ALA A 12 12.79 33.01 6.69
CA ALA A 12 11.38 33.02 6.29
C ALA A 12 11.21 32.67 4.80
N ASP A 13 12.04 33.23 3.93
CA ASP A 13 12.01 32.92 2.49
C ASP A 13 12.33 31.46 2.21
N LYS A 14 13.35 30.90 2.90
CA LYS A 14 13.67 29.47 2.80
C LYS A 14 12.53 28.59 3.28
N ALA A 15 11.89 28.94 4.40
CA ALA A 15 10.75 28.20 4.93
C ALA A 15 9.55 28.23 3.96
N LYS A 16 9.29 29.38 3.34
CA LYS A 16 8.25 29.53 2.32
C LYS A 16 8.54 28.67 1.09
N ASN A 17 9.75 28.76 0.53
CA ASN A 17 10.15 27.96 -0.63
C ASN A 17 10.07 26.46 -0.35
N ALA A 18 10.49 26.02 0.84
CA ALA A 18 10.37 24.62 1.25
C ALA A 18 8.90 24.18 1.33
N THR A 19 8.03 25.03 1.88
CA THR A 19 6.59 24.77 1.98
C THR A 19 5.94 24.67 0.59
N ASP A 20 6.28 25.59 -0.32
CA ASP A 20 5.72 25.59 -1.68
C ASP A 20 6.22 24.37 -2.48
N THR A 21 7.48 23.97 -2.29
CA THR A 21 8.03 22.73 -2.87
C THR A 21 7.28 21.50 -2.33
N ALA A 22 7.03 21.44 -1.02
CA ALA A 22 6.29 20.33 -0.43
C ALA A 22 4.85 20.24 -0.97
N LYS A 23 4.16 21.38 -1.13
CA LYS A 23 2.82 21.43 -1.75
C LYS A 23 2.82 20.93 -3.18
N LEU A 24 3.79 21.36 -3.99
CA LEU A 24 3.94 20.89 -5.36
C LEU A 24 4.18 19.38 -5.42
N ASN A 25 5.07 18.85 -4.58
CA ASN A 25 5.33 17.41 -4.51
C ASN A 25 4.07 16.62 -4.12
N MET A 26 3.26 17.12 -3.18
CA MET A 26 2.00 16.47 -2.82
C MET A 26 0.97 16.51 -3.95
N ALA A 27 0.89 17.60 -4.70
CA ALA A 27 0.04 17.69 -5.89
C ALA A 27 0.50 16.70 -6.97
N ILE A 28 1.80 16.61 -7.24
CA ILE A 28 2.37 15.63 -8.18
C ILE A 28 2.04 14.20 -7.77
N LEU A 29 2.22 13.84 -6.49
CA LEU A 29 1.89 12.50 -5.99
C LEU A 29 0.38 12.20 -6.12
N THR A 30 -0.46 13.21 -5.95
CA THR A 30 -1.91 13.07 -6.12
C THR A 30 -2.27 12.79 -7.57
N GLU A 31 -1.71 13.55 -8.51
CA GLU A 31 -1.90 13.33 -9.95
C GLU A 31 -1.33 11.98 -10.40
N GLN A 32 -0.18 11.54 -9.88
CA GLN A 32 0.38 10.22 -10.19
C GLN A 32 -0.55 9.09 -9.77
N ARG A 33 -1.13 9.15 -8.56
CA ARG A 33 -2.11 8.16 -8.11
C ARG A 33 -3.35 8.16 -8.99
N GLU A 34 -3.83 9.32 -9.41
CA GLU A 34 -5.01 9.42 -10.26
C GLU A 34 -4.73 8.89 -11.67
N LEU A 35 -3.55 9.18 -12.21
CA LEU A 35 -3.08 8.63 -13.47
C LEU A 35 -3.02 7.10 -13.43
N GLU A 36 -2.49 6.51 -12.36
CA GLU A 36 -2.45 5.05 -12.17
C GLU A 36 -3.86 4.44 -12.12
N LYS A 37 -4.81 5.06 -11.42
CA LYS A 37 -6.20 4.62 -11.40
C LYS A 37 -6.83 4.68 -12.79
N ASN A 38 -6.60 5.78 -13.51
CA ASN A 38 -7.14 5.96 -14.86
C ASN A 38 -6.58 4.92 -15.83
N TYR A 39 -5.26 4.66 -15.81
CA TYR A 39 -4.68 3.61 -16.63
C TYR A 39 -5.20 2.21 -16.27
N ARG A 40 -5.39 1.93 -14.98
CA ARG A 40 -6.01 0.67 -14.55
C ARG A 40 -7.44 0.54 -15.07
N ALA A 41 -8.27 1.57 -14.91
CA ALA A 41 -9.65 1.56 -15.38
C ALA A 41 -9.75 1.35 -16.89
N ILE A 42 -8.87 2.00 -17.67
CA ILE A 42 -8.77 1.80 -19.12
C ILE A 42 -8.40 0.35 -19.43
N GLY A 43 -7.38 -0.20 -18.77
CA GLY A 43 -6.94 -1.57 -18.97
C GLY A 43 -8.00 -2.60 -18.58
N GLU A 44 -8.71 -2.40 -17.47
CA GLU A 44 -9.81 -3.26 -17.04
C GLU A 44 -10.93 -3.27 -18.08
N TRP A 45 -11.39 -2.09 -18.50
CA TRP A 45 -12.40 -1.96 -19.56
C TRP A 45 -11.95 -2.61 -20.88
N PHE A 46 -10.67 -2.43 -21.25
CA PHE A 46 -10.13 -3.03 -22.48
C PHE A 46 -10.13 -4.56 -22.43
N ILE A 47 -9.94 -5.16 -21.25
CA ILE A 47 -9.96 -6.62 -21.12
C ILE A 47 -11.39 -7.16 -20.99
N SER A 48 -12.33 -6.41 -20.39
CA SER A 48 -13.69 -6.90 -20.12
C SER A 48 -14.74 -6.53 -21.16
N GLU A 49 -14.71 -5.30 -21.68
CA GLU A 49 -15.79 -4.72 -22.51
C GLU A 49 -15.38 -4.47 -23.96
N TYR A 50 -14.09 -4.28 -24.25
CA TYR A 50 -13.66 -3.97 -25.61
C TYR A 50 -13.83 -5.18 -26.54
N THR A 51 -14.54 -4.97 -27.64
CA THR A 51 -14.90 -6.02 -28.61
C THR A 51 -14.15 -5.92 -29.94
N GLY A 52 -13.27 -4.93 -30.10
CA GLY A 52 -12.47 -4.78 -31.31
C GLY A 52 -11.26 -5.72 -31.34
N GLU A 53 -10.53 -5.69 -32.45
CA GLU A 53 -9.28 -6.45 -32.56
C GLU A 53 -8.22 -5.89 -31.61
N VAL A 54 -7.52 -6.78 -30.91
CA VAL A 54 -6.43 -6.43 -30.00
C VAL A 54 -5.20 -6.10 -30.83
N PRO A 55 -4.61 -4.89 -30.70
CA PRO A 55 -3.42 -4.54 -31.46
C PRO A 55 -2.24 -5.46 -31.15
N ASP A 56 -1.45 -5.78 -32.18
CA ASP A 56 -0.26 -6.64 -32.07
C ASP A 56 0.72 -6.16 -30.98
N ALA A 57 0.81 -4.86 -30.75
CA ALA A 57 1.70 -4.27 -29.74
C ALA A 57 1.34 -4.65 -28.29
N VAL A 58 0.09 -5.04 -28.02
CA VAL A 58 -0.40 -5.32 -26.66
C VAL A 58 -0.95 -6.74 -26.48
N LYS A 59 -0.97 -7.55 -27.54
CA LYS A 59 -1.54 -8.92 -27.49
C LYS A 59 -0.89 -9.80 -26.42
N ASP A 60 0.42 -9.70 -26.23
CA ASP A 60 1.15 -10.53 -25.26
C ASP A 60 0.79 -10.13 -23.82
N VAL A 61 0.59 -8.83 -23.57
CA VAL A 61 0.16 -8.32 -22.27
C VAL A 61 -1.28 -8.74 -21.97
N VAL A 62 -2.17 -8.66 -22.96
CA VAL A 62 -3.56 -9.13 -22.84
C VAL A 62 -3.60 -10.64 -22.54
N ALA A 63 -2.81 -11.43 -23.25
CA ALA A 63 -2.69 -12.86 -23.01
C ALA A 63 -2.17 -13.15 -21.59
N ALA A 64 -1.15 -12.42 -21.11
CA ALA A 64 -0.62 -12.55 -19.77
C ALA A 64 -1.64 -12.18 -18.67
N VAL A 65 -2.45 -11.13 -18.89
CA VAL A 65 -3.54 -10.76 -17.99
C VAL A 65 -4.58 -11.86 -17.91
N ASN A 66 -5.04 -12.40 -19.04
CA ASN A 66 -6.04 -13.47 -19.08
C ASN A 66 -5.51 -14.76 -18.45
N ALA A 67 -4.25 -15.13 -18.71
CA ALA A 67 -3.61 -16.27 -18.05
C ALA A 67 -3.52 -16.07 -16.53
N SER A 68 -3.26 -14.85 -16.07
CA SER A 68 -3.23 -14.54 -14.63
C SER A 68 -4.62 -14.62 -14.00
N LYS A 69 -5.67 -14.13 -14.69
CA LYS A 69 -7.07 -14.28 -14.25
C LYS A 69 -7.46 -15.75 -14.11
N ALA A 70 -7.08 -16.60 -15.08
CA ALA A 70 -7.34 -18.04 -15.01
C ALA A 70 -6.63 -18.69 -13.81
N ARG A 71 -5.34 -18.41 -13.60
CA ARG A 71 -4.60 -18.92 -12.43
C ARG A 71 -5.20 -18.47 -11.10
N ILE A 72 -5.68 -17.22 -11.01
CA ILE A 72 -6.36 -16.73 -9.80
C ILE A 72 -7.63 -17.53 -9.54
N ALA A 73 -8.46 -17.76 -10.56
CA ALA A 73 -9.68 -18.54 -10.44
C ALA A 73 -9.40 -19.99 -10.00
N GLU A 74 -8.34 -20.62 -10.52
CA GLU A 74 -7.87 -21.94 -10.07
C GLU A 74 -7.47 -21.93 -8.59
N MET A 75 -6.63 -20.98 -8.18
CA MET A 75 -6.22 -20.84 -6.77
C MET A 75 -7.41 -20.56 -5.83
N GLU A 76 -8.40 -19.79 -6.28
CA GLU A 76 -9.63 -19.51 -5.51
C GLU A 76 -10.51 -20.75 -5.38
N ALA A 77 -10.65 -21.55 -6.46
CA ALA A 77 -11.36 -22.81 -6.42
C ALA A 77 -10.68 -23.84 -5.50
N GLU A 78 -9.35 -23.91 -5.51
CA GLU A 78 -8.58 -24.75 -4.59
C GLU A 78 -8.76 -24.32 -3.13
N LYS A 79 -8.73 -23.01 -2.84
CA LYS A 79 -9.01 -22.48 -1.49
C LYS A 79 -10.41 -22.88 -1.03
N ALA A 80 -11.43 -22.71 -1.88
CA ALA A 80 -12.80 -23.10 -1.58
C ALA A 80 -12.91 -24.62 -1.29
N SER A 81 -12.26 -25.45 -2.11
CA SER A 81 -12.26 -26.91 -1.96
C SER A 81 -11.60 -27.37 -0.66
N LYS A 82 -10.52 -26.72 -0.23
CA LYS A 82 -9.86 -26.99 1.07
C LYS A 82 -10.68 -26.51 2.27
N SER A 83 -11.47 -25.42 2.11
CA SER A 83 -12.35 -24.91 3.17
C SER A 83 -13.66 -25.69 3.34
N ALA A 84 -14.02 -26.54 2.36
CA ALA A 84 -15.24 -27.36 2.36
C ALA A 84 -15.03 -28.80 2.84
N ALA A 85 -13.79 -29.21 3.13
CA ALA A 85 -13.53 -30.46 3.86
C ALA A 85 -14.02 -30.30 5.31
N PRO A 86 -14.72 -31.29 5.90
CA PRO A 86 -15.20 -31.18 7.28
C PRO A 86 -13.99 -30.91 8.19
N ALA A 87 -14.17 -29.96 9.10
CA ALA A 87 -13.20 -29.53 10.11
C ALA A 87 -12.91 -30.64 11.13
N ASN A 88 -12.36 -31.76 10.66
CA ASN A 88 -11.84 -32.80 11.52
C ASN A 88 -10.55 -33.34 10.91
N GLU A 89 -9.45 -33.05 11.60
CA GLU A 89 -8.15 -33.71 11.49
C GLU A 89 -7.28 -33.30 10.31
N GLN A 90 -6.50 -32.22 10.52
CA GLN A 90 -5.03 -32.18 10.44
C GLN A 90 -4.56 -30.72 10.36
N THR A 91 -3.59 -30.20 11.11
CA THR A 91 -2.88 -30.59 12.35
C THR A 91 -1.93 -29.42 12.59
N LYS A 92 -1.84 -28.94 13.84
CA LYS A 92 -0.62 -28.40 14.47
C LYS A 92 0.41 -27.73 13.53
N GLU A 93 0.27 -26.44 13.30
CA GLU A 93 1.42 -25.54 13.23
C GLU A 93 1.14 -24.40 14.21
N GLU A 94 1.70 -24.61 15.40
CA GLU A 94 2.06 -23.61 16.40
C GLU A 94 1.15 -22.37 16.50
N GLU A 95 0.08 -22.51 17.29
CA GLU A 95 -0.34 -21.43 18.18
C GLU A 95 0.82 -21.11 19.14
N ASN A 96 1.84 -20.39 18.65
CA ASN A 96 2.50 -19.45 19.52
C ASN A 96 1.51 -18.30 19.66
N ALA A 97 0.72 -18.34 20.73
CA ALA A 97 -0.03 -17.20 21.21
C ALA A 97 0.98 -16.10 21.59
N VAL A 98 1.53 -15.42 20.59
CA VAL A 98 2.29 -14.20 20.75
C VAL A 98 1.27 -13.16 21.20
N SER A 99 1.29 -12.86 22.49
CA SER A 99 0.55 -11.76 23.08
C SER A 99 1.16 -10.44 22.59
N VAL A 100 0.80 -10.04 21.37
CA VAL A 100 1.19 -8.75 20.80
C VAL A 100 0.60 -7.65 21.68
N LYS A 101 1.44 -7.03 22.51
CA LYS A 101 1.04 -5.92 23.38
C LYS A 101 0.85 -4.68 22.51
N VAL A 102 -0.25 -3.97 22.73
CA VAL A 102 -0.55 -2.71 22.03
C VAL A 102 -0.08 -1.55 22.90
N CYS A 103 0.73 -0.66 22.33
CA CYS A 103 1.25 0.51 23.05
C CYS A 103 0.11 1.44 23.48
N PRO A 104 -0.04 1.74 24.78
CA PRO A 104 -1.13 2.60 25.25
C PRO A 104 -0.96 4.07 24.83
N VAL A 105 0.23 4.47 24.35
CA VAL A 105 0.53 5.86 23.97
C VAL A 105 0.28 6.13 22.49
N CYS A 106 0.70 5.21 21.62
CA CYS A 106 0.64 5.43 20.16
C CYS A 106 -0.09 4.33 19.38
N GLY A 107 -0.55 3.26 20.03
CA GLY A 107 -1.29 2.18 19.40
C GLY A 107 -0.42 1.19 18.59
N ALA A 108 0.89 1.37 18.55
CA ALA A 108 1.78 0.43 17.87
C ALA A 108 1.83 -0.92 18.59
N ALA A 109 1.72 -2.00 17.81
CA ALA A 109 1.91 -3.37 18.26
C ALA A 109 3.41 -3.68 18.36
N SER A 110 3.87 -4.13 19.53
CA SER A 110 5.25 -4.59 19.71
C SER A 110 5.39 -5.61 20.83
N GLU A 111 6.35 -6.52 20.68
CA GLU A 111 6.71 -7.52 21.70
C GLU A 111 7.82 -7.03 22.64
N ASP A 112 8.46 -5.91 22.32
CA ASP A 112 9.53 -5.32 23.12
C ASP A 112 9.02 -4.64 24.41
N LYS A 113 9.90 -4.55 25.42
CA LYS A 113 9.65 -3.79 26.66
C LYS A 113 9.38 -2.30 26.43
N PHE A 114 9.83 -1.76 25.30
CA PHE A 114 9.63 -0.38 24.90
C PHE A 114 9.08 -0.31 23.48
N CYS A 115 8.13 0.57 23.25
CA CYS A 115 7.53 0.75 21.93
C CYS A 115 8.56 1.31 20.93
N PRO A 116 8.78 0.68 19.76
CA PRO A 116 9.76 1.15 18.77
C PRO A 116 9.35 2.47 18.09
N HIS A 117 8.08 2.87 18.20
CA HIS A 117 7.57 4.08 17.57
C HIS A 117 7.63 5.32 18.49
N CYS A 118 7.48 5.15 19.80
CA CYS A 118 7.43 6.29 20.74
C CYS A 118 8.30 6.13 21.98
N GLY A 119 8.98 5.00 22.17
CA GLY A 119 9.85 4.72 23.31
C GLY A 119 9.13 4.50 24.64
N ALA A 120 7.79 4.48 24.65
CA ALA A 120 7.02 4.26 25.88
C ALA A 120 7.20 2.83 26.40
N PRO A 121 7.30 2.62 27.74
CA PRO A 121 7.35 1.28 28.31
C PRO A 121 6.02 0.57 28.05
N MET A 122 6.10 -0.62 27.47
CA MET A 122 4.97 -1.52 27.27
C MET A 122 4.74 -2.21 28.61
N GLY A 123 3.57 -2.03 29.23
CA GLY A 123 3.25 -2.61 30.54
C GLY A 123 3.49 -4.13 30.59
N GLU A 124 3.77 -4.67 31.78
CA GLU A 124 3.91 -6.12 32.01
C GLU A 124 2.73 -6.94 31.50
#